data_AF-A0A4U3F9P3-F1
#
_entry.id   AF-A0A4U3F9P3-F1
#
_cell.length_a   1.000
_cell.length_b   1.000
_cell.length_c   1.000
_cell.angle_alpha   90.00
_cell.angle_beta   90.00
_cell.angle_gamma   90.00
#
_symmetry.space_group_name_H-M   'P 1'
#
loop_
_entity.id
_entity.type
_entity.pdbx_description
1 polymer ?
#
loop_
_entity_poly.entity_id
_entity_poly.type
_entity_poly.pdbx_seq_one_letter_code
_entity_poly.pdbx_strand_id
1 'polypeptide(L)'
;MKLISFSALVLSSLFACGAASQAKTLEEFNHGPTAYGSMGDLATEPHLVAEFKDKKFVCRSGEAATPQESPAAAAAFRQLVDYAAIGDAKDNFWLDAGNRKKREDLLAAAVKAGSWKAAYLDSLWTLRYPASPDATTGANATLQKLIEQDVPIVTYTYASSLYGRDYKTMYRLLSTAVDRGSPQAMTLIGGTLVPRARAMHPLAKSLLECAVKQGYAPAYASLGKLAWMEGHRLDAYRLWANGINLGCDACSEPLESLARVRAGYRPTDPMLNLMPELAAINAFYDSNFFYSLSGLRDFERPLPEKLTFHLNDKELLALLKAEQG
;
A
#
# COMPACT_ATOMS: atom_id res chain seq x y z
N MET A 1 32.17 -70.35 43.77
CA MET A 1 33.29 -69.46 44.16
C MET A 1 33.90 -68.90 42.89
N LYS A 2 34.12 -67.57 42.85
CA LYS A 2 34.51 -66.70 41.71
C LYS A 2 33.39 -66.36 40.70
N LEU A 3 33.30 -65.18 40.11
CA LEU A 3 33.54 -63.77 40.47
C LEU A 3 33.15 -62.98 39.19
N ILE A 4 32.30 -61.96 39.36
CA ILE A 4 32.05 -60.72 38.57
C ILE A 4 32.67 -60.59 37.15
N SER A 5 31.84 -60.22 36.16
CA SER A 5 32.11 -59.04 35.30
C SER A 5 30.85 -58.47 34.64
N PHE A 6 30.70 -57.15 34.75
CA PHE A 6 29.73 -56.28 34.10
C PHE A 6 30.10 -56.09 32.61
N SER A 7 29.12 -56.06 31.71
CA SER A 7 29.06 -55.14 30.57
C SER A 7 27.66 -55.17 29.95
N ALA A 8 27.03 -54.00 29.94
CA ALA A 8 25.77 -53.73 29.27
C ALA A 8 25.96 -53.73 27.74
N LEU A 9 24.97 -54.23 27.00
CA LEU A 9 24.68 -53.70 25.68
C LEU A 9 23.17 -53.73 25.43
N VAL A 10 22.61 -52.52 25.40
CA VAL A 10 21.29 -52.16 24.91
C VAL A 10 21.44 -51.91 23.41
N LEU A 11 20.83 -52.74 22.58
CA LEU A 11 20.56 -52.50 21.15
C LEU A 11 19.32 -53.35 20.81
N SER A 12 18.27 -52.89 20.17
CA SER A 12 17.96 -51.60 19.57
C SER A 12 16.48 -51.68 19.16
N SER A 13 15.62 -50.92 19.83
CA SER A 13 14.31 -50.55 19.33
C SER A 13 14.47 -49.34 18.41
N LEU A 14 13.89 -49.38 17.21
CA LEU A 14 13.18 -48.26 16.54
C LEU A 14 12.86 -48.66 15.08
N PHE A 15 11.82 -49.48 14.92
CA PHE A 15 10.93 -49.34 13.79
C PHE A 15 9.88 -48.31 14.20
N ALA A 16 10.00 -47.08 13.70
CA ALA A 16 8.94 -46.08 13.78
C ALA A 16 8.98 -45.23 12.50
N CYS A 17 8.00 -45.53 11.64
CA CYS A 17 7.36 -44.68 10.64
C CYS A 17 8.22 -43.64 9.92
N GLY A 18 8.55 -43.95 8.66
CA GLY A 18 8.65 -42.90 7.65
C GLY A 18 7.33 -42.15 7.62
N ALA A 19 7.35 -40.88 8.02
CA ALA A 19 6.34 -39.93 7.61
C ALA A 19 6.51 -39.76 6.10
N ALA A 20 5.71 -40.48 5.31
CA ALA A 20 5.46 -40.09 3.94
C ALA A 20 5.03 -38.61 4.00
N SER A 21 5.80 -37.72 3.37
CA SER A 21 5.39 -36.32 3.27
C SER A 21 4.07 -36.30 2.51
N GLN A 22 2.96 -36.10 3.22
CA GLN A 22 1.68 -35.89 2.56
C GLN A 22 1.87 -34.71 1.62
N ALA A 23 1.51 -34.89 0.36
CA ALA A 23 1.58 -33.84 -0.64
C ALA A 23 0.66 -32.71 -0.19
N LYS A 24 1.23 -31.63 0.35
CA LYS A 24 0.46 -30.49 0.81
C LYS A 24 -0.32 -29.87 -0.35
N THR A 25 -1.61 -29.64 -0.15
CA THR A 25 -2.45 -28.77 -0.99
C THR A 25 -2.16 -27.30 -0.68
N LEU A 26 -2.55 -26.36 -1.55
CA LEU A 26 -2.33 -24.93 -1.31
C LEU A 26 -3.09 -24.44 -0.08
N GLU A 27 -4.29 -24.95 0.12
CA GLU A 27 -5.21 -24.56 1.19
C GLU A 27 -4.63 -24.84 2.59
N GLU A 28 -3.82 -25.89 2.72
CA GLU A 28 -3.14 -26.22 3.98
C GLU A 28 -2.17 -25.11 4.45
N PHE A 29 -1.71 -24.24 3.56
CA PHE A 29 -0.84 -23.12 3.90
C PHE A 29 -1.60 -21.92 4.50
N ASN A 30 -2.92 -22.01 4.66
CA ASN A 30 -3.70 -21.04 5.41
C ASN A 30 -3.85 -21.35 6.91
N HIS A 31 -3.20 -22.42 7.38
CA HIS A 31 -3.24 -22.86 8.78
C HIS A 31 -1.84 -22.93 9.40
N GLY A 32 -0.90 -22.13 8.87
CA GLY A 32 0.47 -22.06 9.37
C GLY A 32 0.56 -21.42 10.76
N PRO A 33 1.68 -21.59 11.47
CA PRO A 33 1.92 -20.85 12.69
C PRO A 33 1.96 -19.35 12.38
N THR A 34 1.45 -18.55 13.32
CA THR A 34 1.53 -17.10 13.21
C THR A 34 3.00 -16.66 13.21
N ALA A 35 3.40 -15.88 12.22
CA ALA A 35 4.77 -15.41 12.07
C ALA A 35 4.91 -13.98 12.59
N TYR A 36 4.85 -13.86 13.91
CA TYR A 36 5.38 -12.70 14.61
C TYR A 36 6.86 -13.01 14.84
N GLY A 37 7.78 -12.22 14.29
CA GLY A 37 9.21 -12.40 14.59
C GLY A 37 9.48 -12.29 16.11
N SER A 38 10.74 -12.41 16.54
CA SER A 38 11.16 -12.06 17.92
C SER A 38 10.86 -10.61 18.32
N MET A 39 10.40 -9.81 17.36
CA MET A 39 9.84 -8.46 17.50
C MET A 39 8.32 -8.50 17.74
N GLY A 40 7.85 -9.33 18.68
CA GLY A 40 6.48 -9.25 19.18
C GLY A 40 6.27 -7.83 19.72
N ASP A 41 5.51 -7.03 18.98
CA ASP A 41 5.37 -5.58 19.11
C ASP A 41 6.67 -4.81 18.82
N LEU A 42 6.99 -4.58 17.54
CA LEU A 42 7.84 -3.45 17.15
C LEU A 42 7.41 -2.22 17.95
N ALA A 43 8.36 -1.49 18.54
CA ALA A 43 8.10 -0.35 19.42
C ALA A 43 6.95 0.51 18.86
N THR A 44 5.78 0.37 19.47
CA THR A 44 4.58 1.03 18.97
C THR A 44 4.67 2.49 19.36
N GLU A 45 4.42 3.38 18.41
CA GLU A 45 4.42 4.81 18.68
C GLU A 45 3.30 5.11 19.71
N PRO A 46 3.61 5.66 20.90
CA PRO A 46 2.62 5.77 21.98
C PRO A 46 1.40 6.64 21.63
N HIS A 47 1.57 7.68 20.81
CA HIS A 47 0.46 8.54 20.37
C HIS A 47 -0.47 7.81 19.39
N LEU A 48 0.04 6.89 18.55
CA LEU A 48 -0.80 6.03 17.72
C LEU A 48 -1.75 5.19 18.58
N VAL A 49 -1.23 4.50 19.59
CA VAL A 49 -2.06 3.65 20.47
C VAL A 49 -3.04 4.51 21.25
N ALA A 50 -2.58 5.63 21.81
CA ALA A 50 -3.43 6.53 22.57
C ALA A 50 -4.64 7.03 21.75
N GLU A 51 -4.44 7.33 20.48
CA GLU A 51 -5.50 7.84 19.59
C GLU A 51 -6.45 6.74 19.10
N PHE A 52 -5.95 5.52 18.82
CA PHE A 52 -6.72 4.50 18.09
C PHE A 52 -7.22 3.32 18.94
N LYS A 53 -6.70 3.08 20.15
CA LYS A 53 -7.02 1.86 20.95
C LYS A 53 -8.52 1.67 21.23
N ASP A 54 -9.26 2.76 21.43
CA ASP A 54 -10.69 2.74 21.77
C ASP A 54 -11.57 3.21 20.61
N LYS A 55 -11.00 3.36 19.40
CA LYS A 55 -11.70 3.94 18.25
C LYS A 55 -12.80 2.98 17.76
N LYS A 56 -14.06 3.44 17.85
CA LYS A 56 -15.21 2.77 17.24
C LYS A 56 -15.31 3.14 15.77
N PHE A 57 -14.52 2.45 14.95
CA PHE A 57 -14.45 2.72 13.52
C PHE A 57 -15.77 2.37 12.79
N VAL A 58 -16.18 3.25 11.88
CA VAL A 58 -17.29 3.03 10.94
C VAL A 58 -16.78 3.32 9.53
N CYS A 59 -16.88 2.34 8.65
CA CYS A 59 -16.48 2.51 7.26
C CYS A 59 -17.38 3.53 6.54
N ARG A 60 -16.77 4.61 6.02
CA ARG A 60 -17.43 5.69 5.28
C ARG A 60 -16.67 5.96 3.99
N SER A 61 -17.39 6.43 2.97
CA SER A 61 -16.77 6.91 1.73
C SER A 61 -16.16 8.30 1.92
N GLY A 62 -14.91 8.47 1.52
CA GLY A 62 -14.24 9.77 1.49
C GLY A 62 -14.92 10.76 0.54
N GLU A 63 -15.52 10.27 -0.55
CA GLU A 63 -16.26 11.11 -1.53
C GLU A 63 -17.48 11.80 -0.91
N ALA A 64 -18.07 11.22 0.14
CA ALA A 64 -19.20 11.82 0.83
C ALA A 64 -18.79 13.04 1.69
N ALA A 65 -17.50 13.20 1.97
CA ALA A 65 -16.95 14.29 2.76
C ALA A 65 -16.21 15.35 1.90
N THR A 66 -16.13 15.16 0.58
CA THR A 66 -15.47 16.14 -0.30
C THR A 66 -16.45 17.21 -0.80
N PRO A 67 -15.97 18.44 -1.07
CA PRO A 67 -16.79 19.49 -1.65
C PRO A 67 -17.32 19.07 -3.02
N GLN A 68 -18.60 19.34 -3.27
CA GLN A 68 -19.20 19.15 -4.58
C GLN A 68 -18.69 20.21 -5.55
N GLU A 69 -18.18 19.78 -6.71
CA GLU A 69 -17.72 20.69 -7.76
C GLU A 69 -18.90 21.16 -8.63
N SER A 70 -18.85 22.42 -9.05
CA SER A 70 -19.76 22.89 -10.10
C SER A 70 -19.47 22.15 -11.42
N PRO A 71 -20.46 22.03 -12.34
CA PRO A 71 -20.21 21.42 -13.65
C PRO A 71 -19.05 22.07 -14.42
N ALA A 72 -18.89 23.40 -14.30
CA ALA A 72 -17.80 24.12 -14.93
C ALA A 72 -16.43 23.78 -14.30
N ALA A 73 -16.35 23.71 -12.97
CA ALA A 73 -15.14 23.33 -12.25
C ALA A 73 -14.71 21.89 -12.60
N ALA A 74 -15.66 20.95 -12.55
CA ALA A 74 -15.42 19.55 -12.86
C ALA A 74 -14.99 19.35 -14.33
N ALA A 75 -15.61 20.07 -15.27
CA ALA A 75 -15.22 20.01 -16.69
C ALA A 75 -13.82 20.57 -16.92
N ALA A 76 -13.46 21.69 -16.28
CA ALA A 76 -12.13 22.27 -16.40
C ALA A 76 -11.05 21.35 -15.79
N PHE A 77 -11.31 20.76 -14.62
CA PHE A 77 -10.39 19.81 -14.01
C PHE A 77 -10.24 18.54 -14.86
N ARG A 78 -11.32 18.05 -15.47
CA ARG A 78 -11.26 16.89 -16.38
C ARG A 78 -10.36 17.13 -17.59
N GLN A 79 -10.36 18.34 -18.15
CA GLN A 79 -9.45 18.68 -19.26
C GLN A 79 -7.98 18.56 -18.85
N LEU A 80 -7.63 18.93 -17.61
CA LEU A 80 -6.29 18.72 -17.07
C LEU A 80 -5.98 17.23 -16.93
N VAL A 81 -6.91 16.44 -16.37
CA VAL A 81 -6.76 14.99 -16.19
C VAL A 81 -6.55 14.28 -17.52
N ASP A 82 -7.38 14.57 -18.52
CA ASP A 82 -7.29 13.95 -19.85
C ASP A 82 -5.95 14.29 -20.52
N TYR A 83 -5.46 15.53 -20.36
CA TYR A 83 -4.16 15.94 -20.88
C TYR A 83 -2.99 15.29 -20.14
N ALA A 84 -3.09 15.16 -18.81
CA ALA A 84 -2.11 14.47 -17.98
C ALA A 84 -1.98 13.00 -18.39
N ALA A 85 -3.09 12.31 -18.66
CA ALA A 85 -3.09 10.91 -19.10
C ALA A 85 -2.33 10.68 -20.42
N ILE A 86 -2.36 11.66 -21.34
CA ILE A 86 -1.58 11.59 -22.59
C ILE A 86 -0.08 11.76 -22.30
N GLY A 87 0.27 12.70 -21.43
CA GLY A 87 1.66 13.05 -21.17
C GLY A 87 2.39 12.05 -20.28
N ASP A 88 1.74 11.56 -19.23
CA ASP A 88 2.30 10.57 -18.30
C ASP A 88 2.55 9.21 -19.00
N ALA A 89 1.85 8.92 -20.10
CA ALA A 89 2.09 7.72 -20.89
C ALA A 89 3.24 7.84 -21.90
N LYS A 90 3.91 8.99 -22.02
CA LYS A 90 4.91 9.27 -23.07
C LYS A 90 6.21 9.81 -22.48
N ASP A 91 7.30 9.08 -22.72
CA ASP A 91 8.64 9.52 -22.35
C ASP A 91 8.95 10.91 -22.89
N ASN A 92 9.60 11.72 -22.07
CA ASN A 92 10.04 13.08 -22.40
C ASN A 92 8.91 14.07 -22.78
N PHE A 93 7.63 13.70 -22.68
CA PHE A 93 6.52 14.59 -23.05
C PHE A 93 6.55 15.90 -22.25
N TRP A 94 6.85 15.81 -20.96
CA TRP A 94 6.95 16.96 -20.04
C TRP A 94 8.30 17.70 -20.13
N LEU A 95 9.25 17.24 -20.95
CA LEU A 95 10.48 18.02 -21.23
C LEU A 95 10.23 19.14 -22.22
N ASP A 96 9.22 19.00 -23.09
CA ASP A 96 8.80 20.04 -24.02
C ASP A 96 8.16 21.22 -23.27
N ALA A 97 8.63 22.43 -23.59
CA ALA A 97 8.17 23.65 -22.94
C ALA A 97 6.71 23.99 -23.27
N GLY A 98 6.25 23.68 -24.49
CA GLY A 98 4.87 23.89 -24.91
C GLY A 98 3.91 22.99 -24.14
N ASN A 99 4.27 21.72 -23.96
CA ASN A 99 3.49 20.76 -23.20
C ASN A 99 3.38 21.15 -21.72
N ARG A 100 4.49 21.58 -21.09
CA ARG A 100 4.48 22.09 -19.71
C ARG A 100 3.59 23.33 -19.58
N LYS A 101 3.74 24.28 -20.49
CA LYS A 101 2.93 25.51 -20.49
C LYS A 101 1.44 25.20 -20.61
N LYS A 102 1.06 24.28 -21.50
CA LYS A 102 -0.34 23.86 -21.66
C LYS A 102 -0.90 23.20 -20.40
N ARG A 103 -0.13 22.36 -19.71
CA ARG A 103 -0.52 21.81 -18.40
C ARG A 103 -0.76 22.91 -17.38
N GLU A 104 0.17 23.86 -17.27
CA GLU A 104 0.06 24.99 -16.34
C GLU A 104 -1.18 25.84 -16.63
N ASP A 105 -1.47 26.09 -17.90
CA ASP A 105 -2.68 26.82 -18.33
C ASP A 105 -3.97 26.06 -17.99
N LEU A 106 -3.99 24.74 -18.18
CA LEU A 106 -5.14 23.90 -17.80
C LEU A 106 -5.36 23.87 -16.29
N LEU A 107 -4.28 23.76 -15.50
CA LEU A 107 -4.35 23.81 -14.04
C LEU A 107 -4.89 25.17 -13.57
N ALA A 108 -4.34 26.28 -14.09
CA ALA A 108 -4.79 27.63 -13.76
C ALA A 108 -6.26 27.85 -14.15
N ALA A 109 -6.70 27.33 -15.31
CA ALA A 109 -8.08 27.40 -15.74
C ALA A 109 -9.02 26.63 -14.80
N ALA A 110 -8.63 25.44 -14.34
CA ALA A 110 -9.41 24.64 -13.39
C ALA A 110 -9.50 25.30 -12.01
N VAL A 111 -8.40 25.90 -11.52
CA VAL A 111 -8.40 26.70 -10.29
C VAL A 111 -9.35 27.90 -10.43
N LYS A 112 -9.28 28.63 -11.56
CA LYS A 112 -10.17 29.78 -11.83
C LYS A 112 -11.64 29.37 -11.93
N ALA A 113 -11.92 28.17 -12.44
CA ALA A 113 -13.27 27.61 -12.49
C ALA A 113 -13.81 27.17 -11.11
N GLY A 114 -12.96 27.17 -10.07
CA GLY A 114 -13.33 26.84 -8.70
C GLY A 114 -13.16 25.36 -8.34
N SER A 115 -12.31 24.62 -9.06
CA SER A 115 -12.02 23.22 -8.70
C SER A 115 -11.17 23.14 -7.44
N TRP A 116 -11.70 22.51 -6.40
CA TRP A 116 -10.94 22.28 -5.16
C TRP A 116 -9.80 21.28 -5.39
N LYS A 117 -10.01 20.31 -6.29
CA LYS A 117 -8.98 19.33 -6.68
C LYS A 117 -7.81 20.01 -7.38
N ALA A 118 -8.10 20.94 -8.29
CA ALA A 118 -7.08 21.76 -8.95
C ALA A 118 -6.34 22.64 -7.95
N ALA A 119 -7.05 23.32 -7.04
CA ALA A 119 -6.45 24.16 -6.01
C ALA A 119 -5.54 23.37 -5.05
N TYR A 120 -5.95 22.15 -4.70
CA TYR A 120 -5.13 21.22 -3.93
C TYR A 120 -3.85 20.82 -4.69
N LEU A 121 -3.99 20.37 -5.95
CA LEU A 121 -2.85 19.99 -6.79
C LEU A 121 -1.87 21.15 -7.00
N ASP A 122 -2.37 22.35 -7.29
CA ASP A 122 -1.59 23.57 -7.45
C ASP A 122 -0.82 23.94 -6.17
N SER A 123 -1.46 23.77 -5.01
CA SER A 123 -0.82 24.00 -3.72
C SER A 123 0.30 23.00 -3.46
N LEU A 124 0.09 21.71 -3.73
CA LEU A 124 1.14 20.69 -3.59
C LEU A 124 2.32 20.96 -4.53
N TRP A 125 2.03 21.35 -5.77
CA TRP A 125 3.05 21.72 -6.74
C TRP A 125 3.88 22.90 -6.26
N THR A 126 3.21 23.96 -5.82
CA THR A 126 3.86 25.17 -5.32
C THR A 126 4.73 24.89 -4.11
N LEU A 127 4.29 24.03 -3.19
CA LEU A 127 5.10 23.67 -2.01
C LEU A 127 6.31 22.79 -2.38
N ARG A 128 6.20 21.97 -3.42
CA ARG A 128 7.32 21.14 -3.90
C ARG A 128 8.36 21.98 -4.67
N TYR A 129 7.90 22.98 -5.41
CA TYR A 129 8.73 23.86 -6.25
C TYR A 129 8.41 25.33 -5.98
N PRO A 130 8.79 25.87 -4.81
CA PRO A 130 8.39 27.20 -4.41
C PRO A 130 9.08 28.28 -5.24
N ALA A 131 8.27 29.14 -5.87
CA ALA A 131 8.76 30.31 -6.61
C ALA A 131 9.13 31.49 -5.70
N SER A 132 8.45 31.64 -4.55
CA SER A 132 8.70 32.68 -3.56
C SER A 132 8.10 32.32 -2.18
N PRO A 133 8.52 32.99 -1.08
CA PRO A 133 7.89 32.83 0.23
C PRO A 133 6.38 33.15 0.26
N ASP A 134 5.95 34.15 -0.52
CA ASP A 134 4.53 34.52 -0.62
C ASP A 134 3.70 33.43 -1.31
N ALA A 135 4.25 32.80 -2.35
CA ALA A 135 3.60 31.67 -3.01
C ALA A 135 3.43 30.47 -2.06
N THR A 136 4.47 30.17 -1.27
CA THR A 136 4.40 29.15 -0.20
C THR A 136 3.31 29.48 0.83
N THR A 137 3.23 30.75 1.25
CA THR A 137 2.21 31.21 2.20
C THR A 137 0.80 31.06 1.63
N GLY A 138 0.60 31.44 0.37
CA GLY A 138 -0.67 31.27 -0.34
C GLY A 138 -1.09 29.80 -0.49
N ALA A 139 -0.17 28.92 -0.89
CA ALA A 139 -0.42 27.49 -1.02
C ALA A 139 -0.80 26.86 0.33
N ASN A 140 -0.08 27.19 1.40
CA ASN A 140 -0.42 26.73 2.75
C ASN A 140 -1.81 27.22 3.19
N ALA A 141 -2.14 28.49 2.94
CA ALA A 141 -3.46 29.02 3.27
C ALA A 141 -4.60 28.30 2.52
N THR A 142 -4.38 27.94 1.25
CA THR A 142 -5.32 27.13 0.47
C THR A 142 -5.49 25.73 1.07
N LEU A 143 -4.40 25.05 1.43
CA LEU A 143 -4.48 23.74 2.09
C LEU A 143 -5.23 23.83 3.43
N GLN A 144 -4.96 24.86 4.24
CA GLN A 144 -5.66 25.04 5.53
C GLN A 144 -7.17 25.22 5.33
N LYS A 145 -7.61 26.00 4.34
CA LYS A 145 -9.05 26.12 4.02
C LYS A 145 -9.69 24.78 3.66
N LEU A 146 -8.98 23.93 2.91
CA LEU A 146 -9.48 22.60 2.55
C LEU A 146 -9.51 21.65 3.76
N ILE A 147 -8.56 21.79 4.69
CA ILE A 147 -8.59 21.07 5.98
C ILE A 147 -9.79 21.51 6.82
N GLU A 148 -10.06 22.82 6.89
CA GLU A 148 -11.23 23.39 7.58
C GLU A 148 -12.56 22.93 6.96
N GLN A 149 -12.55 22.61 5.65
CA GLN A 149 -13.68 21.99 4.94
C GLN A 149 -13.74 20.47 5.09
N ASP A 150 -12.92 19.88 5.97
CA ASP A 150 -12.85 18.45 6.25
C ASP A 150 -12.50 17.58 5.01
N VAL A 151 -11.79 18.13 4.01
CA VAL A 151 -11.43 17.38 2.81
C VAL A 151 -10.44 16.25 3.16
N PRO A 152 -10.84 14.95 3.09
CA PRO A 152 -10.12 13.88 3.78
C PRO A 152 -8.68 13.67 3.29
N ILE A 153 -8.48 13.74 1.96
CA ILE A 153 -7.15 13.58 1.35
C ILE A 153 -6.21 14.71 1.76
N VAL A 154 -6.71 15.95 1.89
CA VAL A 154 -5.88 17.10 2.27
C VAL A 154 -5.49 17.00 3.73
N THR A 155 -6.43 16.67 4.61
CA THR A 155 -6.17 16.41 6.03
C THR A 155 -5.14 15.30 6.21
N TYR A 156 -5.27 14.20 5.47
CA TYR A 156 -4.27 13.12 5.43
C TYR A 156 -2.89 13.63 4.99
N THR A 157 -2.80 14.34 3.85
CA THR A 157 -1.52 14.80 3.31
C THR A 157 -0.82 15.74 4.27
N TYR A 158 -1.55 16.69 4.87
CA TYR A 158 -1.00 17.59 5.85
C TYR A 158 -0.54 16.85 7.10
N ALA A 159 -1.36 15.93 7.63
CA ALA A 159 -1.01 15.12 8.79
C ALA A 159 0.29 14.34 8.54
N SER A 160 0.39 13.64 7.41
CA SER A 160 1.59 12.88 7.02
C SER A 160 2.85 13.73 6.96
N SER A 161 2.73 15.02 6.62
CA SER A 161 3.88 15.93 6.63
C SER A 161 4.46 16.15 8.04
N LEU A 162 3.68 15.98 9.11
CA LEU A 162 4.07 16.21 10.51
C LEU A 162 4.91 15.07 11.11
N TYR A 163 5.15 13.99 10.35
CA TYR A 163 5.97 12.87 10.79
C TYR A 163 7.35 13.32 11.29
N GLY A 164 7.77 12.82 12.46
CA GLY A 164 9.03 13.22 13.10
C GLY A 164 9.05 14.63 13.71
N ARG A 165 7.98 15.42 13.56
CA ARG A 165 7.87 16.80 14.08
C ARG A 165 6.82 16.93 15.18
N ASP A 166 5.62 16.41 14.95
CA ASP A 166 4.51 16.47 15.91
C ASP A 166 3.59 15.24 15.75
N TYR A 167 3.95 14.15 16.43
CA TYR A 167 3.18 12.90 16.38
C TYR A 167 1.77 13.02 16.96
N LYS A 168 1.58 13.83 18.01
CA LYS A 168 0.27 14.00 18.65
C LYS A 168 -0.71 14.65 17.67
N THR A 169 -0.31 15.76 17.03
CA THR A 169 -1.16 16.42 16.03
C THR A 169 -1.33 15.57 14.79
N MET A 170 -0.27 14.89 14.34
CA MET A 170 -0.33 13.95 13.22
C MET A 170 -1.41 12.88 13.41
N TYR A 171 -1.36 12.11 14.50
CA TYR A 171 -2.33 11.01 14.69
C TYR A 171 -3.74 11.51 14.93
N ARG A 172 -3.92 12.65 15.62
CA ARG A 172 -5.24 13.29 15.74
C ARG A 172 -5.84 13.62 14.37
N LEU A 173 -5.06 14.23 13.48
CA LEU A 173 -5.51 14.58 12.13
C LEU A 173 -5.73 13.34 11.25
N LEU A 174 -4.88 12.31 11.37
CA LEU A 174 -5.10 11.03 10.68
C LEU A 174 -6.39 10.35 11.16
N SER A 175 -6.67 10.41 12.46
CA SER A 175 -7.92 9.91 13.06
C SER A 175 -9.13 10.66 12.51
N THR A 176 -9.05 12.00 12.39
CA THR A 176 -10.06 12.81 11.70
C THR A 176 -10.23 12.42 10.23
N ALA A 177 -9.13 12.25 9.49
CA ALA A 177 -9.20 11.84 8.08
C ALA A 177 -9.83 10.44 7.92
N VAL A 178 -9.54 9.50 8.83
CA VAL A 178 -10.19 8.18 8.90
C VAL A 178 -11.70 8.33 9.13
N ASP A 179 -12.13 9.17 10.07
CA ASP A 179 -13.55 9.40 10.36
C ASP A 179 -14.30 10.05 9.19
N ARG A 180 -13.58 10.80 8.35
CA ARG A 180 -14.09 11.39 7.10
C ARG A 180 -13.93 10.47 5.90
N GLY A 181 -13.46 9.25 6.06
CA GLY A 181 -13.45 8.25 5.00
C GLY A 181 -12.19 8.20 4.15
N SER A 182 -11.08 8.90 4.50
CA SER A 182 -9.85 8.88 3.69
C SER A 182 -9.27 7.46 3.58
N PRO A 183 -9.25 6.86 2.37
CA PRO A 183 -8.66 5.54 2.21
C PRO A 183 -7.13 5.56 2.41
N GLN A 184 -6.47 6.68 2.10
CA GLN A 184 -5.04 6.87 2.35
C GLN A 184 -4.73 6.83 3.85
N ALA A 185 -5.48 7.56 4.67
CA ALA A 185 -5.29 7.56 6.13
C ALA A 185 -5.62 6.20 6.74
N MET A 186 -6.69 5.55 6.29
CA MET A 186 -7.02 4.18 6.71
C MET A 186 -5.89 3.19 6.38
N THR A 187 -5.29 3.34 5.21
CA THR A 187 -4.17 2.50 4.75
C THR A 187 -2.92 2.74 5.57
N LEU A 188 -2.56 4.01 5.80
CA LEU A 188 -1.39 4.37 6.61
C LEU A 188 -1.53 3.85 8.04
N ILE A 189 -2.68 4.10 8.70
CA ILE A 189 -2.91 3.68 10.08
C ILE A 189 -3.00 2.15 10.16
N GLY A 190 -3.82 1.52 9.32
CA GLY A 190 -3.96 0.06 9.29
C GLY A 190 -2.61 -0.63 9.05
N GLY A 191 -1.86 -0.18 8.04
CA GLY A 191 -0.53 -0.70 7.73
C GLY A 191 0.52 -0.47 8.81
N THR A 192 0.40 0.61 9.60
CA THR A 192 1.27 0.87 10.75
C THR A 192 0.92 -0.03 11.94
N LEU A 193 -0.37 -0.30 12.17
CA LEU A 193 -0.84 -1.16 13.26
C LEU A 193 -0.49 -2.64 13.03
N VAL A 194 -0.59 -3.14 11.80
CA VAL A 194 -0.35 -4.56 11.45
C VAL A 194 0.97 -5.10 12.03
N PRO A 195 2.15 -4.50 11.78
CA PRO A 195 3.40 -5.03 12.32
C PRO A 195 3.73 -4.59 13.76
N ARG A 196 2.98 -3.66 14.35
CA ARG A 196 3.37 -3.01 15.62
C ARG A 196 2.46 -3.32 16.81
N ALA A 197 1.17 -3.56 16.57
CA ALA A 197 0.19 -3.67 17.64
C ALA A 197 -0.78 -4.83 17.36
N ARG A 198 -0.40 -6.05 17.77
CA ARG A 198 -1.20 -7.26 17.52
C ARG A 198 -2.63 -7.16 18.05
N ALA A 199 -2.80 -6.59 19.25
CA ALA A 199 -4.12 -6.40 19.85
C ALA A 199 -5.05 -5.51 19.02
N MET A 200 -4.51 -4.72 18.09
CA MET A 200 -5.26 -3.80 17.23
C MET A 200 -5.47 -4.33 15.81
N HIS A 201 -5.11 -5.59 15.53
CA HIS A 201 -5.34 -6.24 14.23
C HIS A 201 -6.80 -6.16 13.74
N PRO A 202 -7.84 -6.37 14.59
CA PRO A 202 -9.23 -6.22 14.14
C PRO A 202 -9.56 -4.81 13.61
N LEU A 203 -9.04 -3.77 14.28
CA LEU A 203 -9.20 -2.38 13.81
C LEU A 203 -8.41 -2.16 12.51
N ALA A 204 -7.15 -2.60 12.48
CA ALA A 204 -6.29 -2.46 11.31
C ALA A 204 -6.92 -3.10 10.07
N LYS A 205 -7.43 -4.34 10.20
CA LYS A 205 -8.16 -5.04 9.15
C LYS A 205 -9.37 -4.25 8.67
N SER A 206 -10.21 -3.77 9.60
CA SER A 206 -11.41 -3.01 9.25
C SER A 206 -11.10 -1.72 8.48
N LEU A 207 -10.04 -1.00 8.86
CA LEU A 207 -9.57 0.18 8.14
C LEU A 207 -9.14 -0.17 6.72
N LEU A 208 -8.30 -1.19 6.57
CA LEU A 208 -7.76 -1.61 5.29
C LEU A 208 -8.83 -2.15 4.34
N GLU A 209 -9.75 -2.98 4.83
CA GLU A 209 -10.89 -3.48 4.04
C GLU A 209 -11.79 -2.34 3.59
N CYS A 210 -12.00 -1.32 4.42
CA CYS A 210 -12.75 -0.13 4.02
C CYS A 210 -12.02 0.66 2.91
N ALA A 211 -10.70 0.80 2.99
CA ALA A 211 -9.91 1.44 1.94
C ALA A 211 -9.99 0.66 0.60
N VAL A 212 -9.87 -0.68 0.64
CA VAL A 212 -10.05 -1.54 -0.53
C VAL A 212 -11.45 -1.40 -1.12
N LYS A 213 -12.50 -1.38 -0.28
CA LYS A 213 -13.89 -1.21 -0.73
C LYS A 213 -14.12 0.13 -1.46
N GLN A 214 -13.34 1.15 -1.11
CA GLN A 214 -13.34 2.43 -1.81
C GLN A 214 -12.49 2.43 -3.10
N GLY A 215 -11.84 1.31 -3.43
CA GLY A 215 -11.00 1.15 -4.62
C GLY A 215 -9.56 1.62 -4.43
N TYR A 216 -9.06 1.74 -3.19
CA TYR A 216 -7.69 2.15 -2.93
C TYR A 216 -6.76 0.94 -2.80
N ALA A 217 -6.15 0.56 -3.92
CA ALA A 217 -5.34 -0.65 -4.05
C ALA A 217 -4.14 -0.77 -3.08
N PRO A 218 -3.42 0.30 -2.69
CA PRO A 218 -2.28 0.18 -1.77
C PRO A 218 -2.61 -0.49 -0.42
N ALA A 219 -3.89 -0.51 -0.02
CA ALA A 219 -4.34 -1.24 1.18
C ALA A 219 -4.10 -2.76 1.10
N TYR A 220 -4.06 -3.35 -0.10
CA TYR A 220 -3.80 -4.78 -0.29
C TYR A 220 -2.42 -5.21 0.23
N ALA A 221 -1.40 -4.34 0.15
CA ALA A 221 -0.06 -4.67 0.66
C ALA A 221 -0.12 -5.02 2.16
N SER A 222 -0.83 -4.19 2.92
CA SER A 222 -0.97 -4.37 4.38
C SER A 222 -1.97 -5.47 4.74
N LEU A 223 -3.02 -5.70 3.94
CA LEU A 223 -3.91 -6.86 4.14
C LEU A 223 -3.17 -8.18 3.91
N GLY A 224 -2.37 -8.28 2.85
CA GLY A 224 -1.57 -9.47 2.59
C GLY A 224 -0.52 -9.69 3.69
N LYS A 225 0.10 -8.60 4.19
CA LYS A 225 1.01 -8.68 5.35
C LYS A 225 0.29 -9.18 6.61
N LEU A 226 -0.92 -8.69 6.89
CA LEU A 226 -1.72 -9.16 8.02
C LEU A 226 -2.03 -10.66 7.89
N ALA A 227 -2.54 -11.09 6.73
CA ALA A 227 -2.80 -12.49 6.44
C ALA A 227 -1.55 -13.36 6.63
N TRP A 228 -0.40 -12.90 6.12
CA TRP A 228 0.88 -13.61 6.26
C TRP A 228 1.30 -13.78 7.72
N MET A 229 1.16 -12.73 8.53
CA MET A 229 1.46 -12.74 9.97
C MET A 229 0.51 -13.64 10.76
N GLU A 230 -0.76 -13.69 10.36
CA GLU A 230 -1.80 -14.55 10.96
C GLU A 230 -1.69 -16.02 10.52
N GLY A 231 -0.72 -16.37 9.67
CA GLY A 231 -0.50 -17.75 9.21
C GLY A 231 -1.33 -18.13 7.97
N HIS A 232 -2.01 -17.17 7.35
CA HIS A 232 -2.80 -17.30 6.14
C HIS A 232 -1.95 -17.02 4.89
N ARG A 233 -0.97 -17.91 4.61
CA ARG A 233 0.06 -17.63 3.59
C ARG A 233 -0.46 -17.62 2.17
N LEU A 234 -1.32 -18.57 1.80
CA LEU A 234 -1.95 -18.58 0.48
C LEU A 234 -2.78 -17.31 0.27
N ASP A 235 -3.57 -16.91 1.28
CA ASP A 235 -4.40 -15.71 1.19
C ASP A 235 -3.56 -14.43 1.07
N ALA A 236 -2.40 -14.37 1.73
CA ALA A 236 -1.46 -13.26 1.57
C ALA A 236 -1.02 -13.05 0.12
N TYR A 237 -0.57 -14.12 -0.55
CA TYR A 237 -0.16 -14.06 -1.96
C TYR A 237 -1.33 -13.72 -2.89
N ARG A 238 -2.53 -14.22 -2.62
CA ARG A 238 -3.73 -13.85 -3.39
C ARG A 238 -4.10 -12.38 -3.21
N LEU A 239 -3.98 -11.84 -2.00
CA LEU A 239 -4.23 -10.42 -1.71
C LEU A 239 -3.22 -9.52 -2.44
N TRP A 240 -1.93 -9.86 -2.40
CA TRP A 240 -0.91 -9.11 -3.14
C TRP A 240 -1.10 -9.20 -4.66
N ALA A 241 -1.41 -10.39 -5.19
CA ALA A 241 -1.70 -10.57 -6.61
C ALA A 241 -2.95 -9.81 -7.07
N ASN A 242 -3.97 -9.69 -6.23
CA ASN A 242 -5.12 -8.85 -6.53
C ASN A 242 -4.74 -7.36 -6.48
N GLY A 243 -4.00 -6.95 -5.44
CA GLY A 243 -3.55 -5.58 -5.27
C GLY A 243 -2.68 -5.05 -6.41
N ILE A 244 -1.70 -5.83 -6.86
CA ILE A 244 -0.78 -5.40 -7.94
C ILE A 244 -1.55 -5.14 -9.25
N ASN A 245 -2.60 -5.93 -9.51
CA ASN A 245 -3.49 -5.75 -10.66
C ASN A 245 -4.40 -4.52 -10.57
N LEU A 246 -4.49 -3.90 -9.39
CA LEU A 246 -5.31 -2.73 -9.11
C LEU A 246 -4.47 -1.48 -8.83
N GLY A 247 -3.14 -1.52 -8.91
CA GLY A 247 -2.28 -0.36 -8.69
C GLY A 247 -1.55 -0.29 -7.36
N CYS A 248 -1.42 -1.42 -6.66
CA CYS A 248 -0.59 -1.53 -5.46
C CYS A 248 0.87 -1.80 -5.85
N ASP A 249 1.69 -0.76 -6.00
CA ASP A 249 3.13 -0.87 -6.22
C ASP A 249 3.84 -1.72 -5.15
N ALA A 250 3.53 -1.47 -3.87
CA ALA A 250 4.07 -2.17 -2.72
C ALA A 250 3.67 -3.66 -2.65
N CYS A 251 2.71 -4.09 -3.48
CA CYS A 251 2.34 -5.50 -3.59
C CYS A 251 3.34 -6.30 -4.46
N SER A 252 4.20 -5.63 -5.26
CA SER A 252 5.23 -6.29 -6.07
C SER A 252 6.27 -7.01 -5.21
N GLU A 253 6.84 -6.31 -4.22
CA GLU A 253 7.95 -6.81 -3.39
C GLU A 253 7.69 -8.22 -2.80
N PRO A 254 6.56 -8.51 -2.15
CA PRO A 254 6.32 -9.87 -1.65
C PRO A 254 6.11 -10.90 -2.75
N LEU A 255 5.53 -10.52 -3.90
CA LEU A 255 5.33 -11.41 -5.06
C LEU A 255 6.64 -11.78 -5.75
N GLU A 256 7.67 -10.93 -5.68
CA GLU A 256 9.00 -11.22 -6.22
C GLU A 256 9.62 -12.49 -5.61
N SER A 257 9.18 -12.90 -4.41
CA SER A 257 9.63 -14.15 -3.78
C SER A 257 9.35 -15.40 -4.63
N LEU A 258 8.39 -15.35 -5.57
CA LEU A 258 8.15 -16.43 -6.55
C LEU A 258 9.39 -16.70 -7.43
N ALA A 259 10.28 -15.72 -7.61
CA ALA A 259 11.55 -15.91 -8.30
C ALA A 259 12.37 -17.06 -7.70
N ARG A 260 12.26 -17.33 -6.38
CA ARG A 260 13.04 -18.38 -5.69
C ARG A 260 12.83 -19.78 -6.22
N VAL A 261 11.70 -20.03 -6.88
CA VAL A 261 11.35 -21.34 -7.44
C VAL A 261 11.44 -21.39 -8.97
N ARG A 262 11.89 -20.31 -9.60
CA ARG A 262 12.09 -20.23 -11.04
C ARG A 262 13.48 -20.73 -11.42
N ALA A 263 13.58 -21.27 -12.63
CA ALA A 263 14.85 -21.68 -13.20
C ALA A 263 15.80 -20.48 -13.31
N GLY A 264 17.06 -20.66 -12.88
CA GLY A 264 18.08 -19.61 -12.93
C GLY A 264 18.15 -18.73 -11.68
N TYR A 265 17.31 -18.94 -10.66
CA TYR A 265 17.40 -18.21 -9.40
C TYR A 265 18.77 -18.37 -8.72
N ARG A 266 19.33 -17.23 -8.33
CA ARG A 266 20.51 -17.13 -7.49
C ARG A 266 20.22 -16.16 -6.35
N PRO A 267 20.58 -16.47 -5.09
CA PRO A 267 20.32 -15.58 -3.96
C PRO A 267 20.95 -14.18 -4.07
N THR A 268 21.96 -14.03 -4.93
CA THR A 268 22.66 -12.76 -5.17
C THR A 268 21.98 -11.85 -6.19
N ASP A 269 21.06 -12.40 -6.98
CA ASP A 269 20.45 -11.67 -8.09
C ASP A 269 19.13 -11.01 -7.61
N PRO A 270 18.84 -9.76 -8.02
CA PRO A 270 17.54 -9.15 -7.75
C PRO A 270 16.40 -10.04 -8.22
N MET A 271 15.45 -10.36 -7.33
CA MET A 271 14.35 -11.29 -7.63
C MET A 271 13.49 -10.80 -8.81
N LEU A 272 13.27 -9.49 -8.90
CA LEU A 272 12.55 -8.86 -10.01
C LEU A 272 13.09 -9.22 -11.40
N ASN A 273 14.40 -9.53 -11.53
CA ASN A 273 14.99 -9.94 -12.82
C ASN A 273 14.39 -11.23 -13.38
N LEU A 274 13.84 -12.09 -12.52
CA LEU A 274 13.17 -13.33 -12.90
C LEU A 274 11.65 -13.19 -12.95
N MET A 275 11.13 -11.97 -12.78
CA MET A 275 9.70 -11.65 -12.75
C MET A 275 9.38 -10.55 -13.78
N PRO A 276 9.58 -10.79 -15.10
CA PRO A 276 9.40 -9.76 -16.12
C PRO A 276 7.97 -9.18 -16.15
N GLU A 277 6.96 -9.98 -15.78
CA GLU A 277 5.59 -9.51 -15.61
C GLU A 277 5.45 -8.46 -14.50
N LEU A 278 6.08 -8.64 -13.34
CA LEU A 278 6.06 -7.64 -12.26
C LEU A 278 6.87 -6.40 -12.66
N ALA A 279 8.02 -6.58 -13.32
CA ALA A 279 8.83 -5.47 -13.82
C ALA A 279 8.06 -4.59 -14.81
N ALA A 280 7.28 -5.19 -15.71
CA ALA A 280 6.45 -4.45 -16.66
C ALA A 280 5.30 -3.67 -15.98
N ILE A 281 4.71 -4.24 -14.93
CA ILE A 281 3.68 -3.55 -14.13
C ILE A 281 4.28 -2.39 -13.34
N ASN A 282 5.42 -2.59 -12.69
CA ASN A 282 6.12 -1.53 -11.94
C ASN A 282 6.48 -0.36 -12.87
N ALA A 283 7.06 -0.65 -14.03
CA ALA A 283 7.38 0.37 -15.03
C ALA A 283 6.13 1.15 -15.51
N PHE A 284 4.98 0.48 -15.64
CA PHE A 284 3.72 1.14 -15.99
C PHE A 284 3.27 2.16 -14.93
N TYR A 285 3.37 1.79 -13.64
CA TYR A 285 2.98 2.67 -12.54
C TYR A 285 3.99 3.77 -12.21
N ASP A 286 5.28 3.53 -12.45
CA ASP A 286 6.33 4.55 -12.31
C ASP A 286 6.08 5.78 -13.20
N SER A 287 5.38 5.58 -14.33
CA SER A 287 4.98 6.63 -15.26
C SER A 287 3.62 7.29 -14.90
N ASN A 288 3.25 7.38 -13.62
CA ASN A 288 2.03 8.08 -13.17
C ASN A 288 2.33 9.23 -12.21
N PHE A 289 2.97 10.27 -12.73
CA PHE A 289 3.53 11.37 -11.96
C PHE A 289 2.44 12.16 -11.21
N PHE A 290 1.30 12.46 -11.83
CA PHE A 290 0.25 13.25 -11.16
C PHE A 290 -0.43 12.51 -10.03
N TYR A 291 -0.66 11.20 -10.20
CA TYR A 291 -1.17 10.37 -9.11
C TYR A 291 -0.16 10.30 -7.96
N SER A 292 1.13 10.09 -8.27
CA SER A 292 2.20 10.09 -7.25
C SER A 292 2.29 11.41 -6.49
N LEU A 293 2.12 12.55 -7.17
CA LEU A 293 2.17 13.87 -6.55
C LEU A 293 0.95 14.13 -5.65
N SER A 294 -0.25 13.76 -6.08
CA SER A 294 -1.51 14.23 -5.47
C SER A 294 -2.31 13.18 -4.71
N GLY A 295 -2.16 11.90 -5.05
CA GLY A 295 -3.04 10.83 -4.57
C GLY A 295 -4.51 10.96 -5.00
N LEU A 296 -4.83 11.89 -5.91
CA LEU A 296 -6.18 12.05 -6.46
C LEU A 296 -6.48 10.94 -7.46
N ARG A 297 -7.53 10.17 -7.20
CA ARG A 297 -7.95 9.03 -8.03
C ARG A 297 -8.32 9.41 -9.47
N ASP A 298 -8.61 10.68 -9.73
CA ASP A 298 -8.84 11.17 -11.08
C ASP A 298 -7.62 10.92 -12.00
N PHE A 299 -6.40 10.88 -11.45
CA PHE A 299 -5.16 10.57 -12.17
C PHE A 299 -4.77 9.08 -12.11
N GLU A 300 -5.56 8.23 -11.44
CA GLU A 300 -5.29 6.80 -11.37
C GLU A 300 -5.43 6.17 -12.76
N ARG A 301 -4.45 5.36 -13.16
CA ARG A 301 -4.43 4.70 -14.47
C ARG A 301 -4.73 3.21 -14.28
N PRO A 302 -5.80 2.68 -14.89
CA PRO A 302 -6.09 1.25 -14.80
C PRO A 302 -4.99 0.45 -15.51
N LEU A 303 -4.62 -0.68 -14.93
CA LEU A 303 -3.66 -1.59 -15.55
C LEU A 303 -4.25 -2.13 -16.87
N PRO A 304 -3.52 -2.06 -17.99
CA PRO A 304 -3.95 -2.71 -19.22
C PRO A 304 -4.05 -4.23 -19.02
N GLU A 305 -5.10 -4.87 -19.56
CA GLU A 305 -5.33 -6.33 -19.42
C GLU A 305 -4.11 -7.18 -19.82
N LYS A 306 -3.36 -6.73 -20.84
CA LYS A 306 -2.13 -7.42 -21.28
C LYS A 306 -1.00 -7.44 -20.24
N LEU A 307 -1.07 -6.59 -19.23
CA LEU A 307 -0.10 -6.51 -18.13
C LEU A 307 -0.64 -7.16 -16.84
N THR A 308 -1.82 -7.78 -16.86
CA THR A 308 -2.38 -8.45 -15.69
C THR A 308 -1.43 -9.54 -15.18
N PHE A 309 -1.09 -9.47 -13.90
CA PHE A 309 -0.33 -10.49 -13.21
C PHE A 309 -1.24 -11.69 -12.89
N HIS A 310 -0.82 -12.87 -13.32
CA HIS A 310 -1.50 -14.12 -13.02
C HIS A 310 -0.65 -14.94 -12.04
N LEU A 311 -1.15 -15.09 -10.81
CA LEU A 311 -0.49 -15.91 -9.80
C LEU A 311 -0.54 -17.39 -10.21
N ASN A 312 0.63 -18.02 -10.34
CA ASN A 312 0.74 -19.42 -10.73
C ASN A 312 0.72 -20.32 -9.50
N ASP A 313 -0.35 -21.09 -9.33
CA ASP A 313 -0.55 -22.01 -8.20
C ASP A 313 0.57 -23.05 -8.04
N LYS A 314 1.21 -23.49 -9.13
CA LYS A 314 2.33 -24.45 -9.04
C LYS A 314 3.59 -23.79 -8.48
N GLU A 315 3.90 -22.57 -8.95
CA GLU A 315 5.03 -21.79 -8.42
C GLU A 315 4.78 -21.42 -6.96
N LEU A 316 3.57 -20.97 -6.64
CA LEU A 316 3.19 -20.63 -5.27
C LEU A 316 3.30 -21.85 -4.34
N LEU A 317 2.81 -23.02 -4.76
CA LEU A 317 2.91 -24.23 -3.96
C LEU A 317 4.37 -24.61 -3.71
N ALA A 318 5.23 -24.50 -4.73
CA ALA A 318 6.65 -24.77 -4.59
C ALA A 318 7.31 -23.78 -3.62
N LEU A 319 6.98 -22.49 -3.73
CA LEU A 319 7.51 -21.44 -2.86
C LEU A 319 7.11 -21.70 -1.41
N LEU A 320 5.81 -21.91 -1.16
CA LEU A 320 5.28 -22.12 0.18
C LEU A 320 5.87 -23.37 0.85
N LYS A 321 6.12 -24.44 0.07
CA LYS A 321 6.87 -25.63 0.56
C LYS A 321 8.30 -25.26 0.96
N ALA A 322 8.99 -24.49 0.13
CA ALA A 322 10.37 -24.07 0.40
C ALA A 322 10.49 -23.15 1.64
N GLU A 323 9.47 -22.32 1.92
CA GLU A 323 9.45 -21.46 3.11
C GLU A 323 9.30 -22.22 4.43
N GLN A 324 8.82 -23.46 4.41
CA GLN A 324 8.58 -24.26 5.62
C GLN A 324 9.80 -25.07 6.07
N GLY A 325 10.85 -25.19 5.25
CA GLY A 325 12.00 -26.06 5.50
C GLY A 325 11.80 -27.47 4.95
#